data_AF-A0A1F0CC32-F1
#
_entry.id   AF-A0A1F0CC32-F1
#
_cell.length_a   1.000
_cell.length_b   1.000
_cell.length_c   1.000
_cell.angle_alpha   90.00
_cell.angle_beta   90.00
_cell.angle_gamma   90.00
#
_symmetry.space_group_name_H-M   'P 1'
#
loop_
_entity.id
_entity.type
_entity.pdbx_description
1 polymer ?
#
loop_
_entity_poly.entity_id
_entity_poly.type
_entity_poly.pdbx_seq_one_letter_code
_entity_poly.pdbx_strand_id
1 'polypeptide(L)'
;MDKIIKSISASGAFRSYVLDSTETVKLAQEKHHTLSSSTVALGRTLIANQILAANQKGDSKITVKVIGDSSFGHIISVADTKGHVKGYIQNTGVDIKKRSQVKFWLALLWGMVIL
;
A
#
# COMPACT_ATOMS: atom_id res chain seq x y z
N MET A 1 -10.45 3.64 -14.77
CA MET A 1 -11.16 2.59 -14.04
C MET A 1 -10.16 1.58 -13.55
N ASP A 2 -10.00 1.51 -12.23
CA ASP A 2 -9.10 0.59 -11.54
C ASP A 2 -9.49 -0.89 -11.76
N LYS A 3 -8.49 -1.77 -11.82
CA LYS A 3 -8.68 -3.20 -12.13
C LYS A 3 -7.65 -4.07 -11.43
N ILE A 4 -8.10 -5.24 -10.97
CA ILE A 4 -7.23 -6.32 -10.50
C ILE A 4 -7.34 -7.54 -11.41
N ILE A 5 -6.21 -8.05 -11.86
CA ILE A 5 -6.09 -9.26 -12.68
C ILE A 5 -5.34 -10.30 -11.85
N LYS A 6 -5.93 -11.49 -11.75
CA LYS A 6 -5.35 -12.66 -11.07
C LYS A 6 -5.01 -13.70 -12.13
N SER A 7 -3.78 -14.19 -12.09
CA SER A 7 -3.31 -15.23 -12.99
C SER A 7 -2.62 -16.34 -12.19
N ILE A 8 -2.71 -17.56 -12.70
CA ILE A 8 -2.04 -18.74 -12.15
C ILE A 8 -1.33 -19.46 -13.29
N SER A 9 -0.13 -20.00 -13.03
CA SER A 9 0.57 -20.81 -14.02
C SER A 9 -0.23 -22.08 -14.35
N ALA A 10 -0.05 -22.61 -15.56
CA ALA A 10 -0.69 -23.87 -15.96
C ALA A 10 -0.34 -25.03 -15.02
N SER A 11 0.87 -25.01 -14.45
CA SER A 11 1.33 -25.98 -13.44
C SER A 11 0.78 -25.75 -12.02
N GLY A 12 0.13 -24.61 -11.76
CA GLY A 12 -0.33 -24.22 -10.42
C GLY A 12 0.77 -23.72 -9.47
N ALA A 13 2.04 -23.76 -9.87
CA ALA A 13 3.19 -23.44 -9.02
C ALA A 13 3.34 -21.95 -8.68
N PHE A 14 2.83 -21.04 -9.51
CA PHE A 14 2.93 -19.60 -9.27
C PHE A 14 1.60 -18.89 -9.52
N ARG A 15 1.32 -17.87 -8.69
CA ARG A 15 0.18 -16.95 -8.85
C ARG A 15 0.69 -15.53 -8.98
N SER A 16 0.20 -14.80 -9.97
CA SER A 16 0.49 -13.39 -10.18
C SER A 16 -0.75 -12.53 -9.98
N TYR A 17 -0.52 -11.33 -9.46
CA TYR A 17 -1.53 -10.31 -9.25
C TYR A 17 -1.03 -9.04 -9.93
N VAL A 18 -1.86 -8.47 -10.81
CA VAL A 18 -1.62 -7.18 -11.45
C VAL A 18 -2.75 -6.25 -11.05
N LEU A 19 -2.42 -5.07 -10.55
CA LEU A 19 -3.39 -4.11 -10.03
C LEU A 19 -3.10 -2.73 -10.61
N ASP A 20 -4.11 -2.13 -11.22
CA ASP A 20 -4.17 -0.69 -11.45
C ASP A 20 -5.05 -0.06 -10.38
N SER A 21 -4.48 0.85 -9.58
CA SER A 21 -5.15 1.56 -8.48
C SER A 21 -4.96 3.07 -8.60
N THR A 22 -4.76 3.57 -9.81
CA THR A 22 -4.46 4.98 -10.06
C THR A 22 -5.58 5.89 -9.53
N GLU A 23 -6.85 5.53 -9.74
CA GLU A 23 -7.99 6.32 -9.28
C GLU A 23 -8.17 6.21 -7.77
N THR A 24 -8.01 5.02 -7.20
CA THR A 24 -8.11 4.77 -5.76
C THR A 24 -7.07 5.57 -4.98
N VAL A 25 -5.81 5.55 -5.43
CA VAL A 25 -4.73 6.31 -4.77
C VAL A 25 -4.93 7.81 -4.95
N LYS A 26 -5.37 8.26 -6.13
CA LYS A 26 -5.72 9.66 -6.37
C LYS A 26 -6.85 10.13 -5.45
N LEU A 27 -7.92 9.34 -5.32
CA LEU A 27 -9.03 9.65 -4.43
C LEU A 27 -8.59 9.70 -2.96
N ALA A 28 -7.71 8.79 -2.53
CA ALA A 28 -7.15 8.81 -1.19
C ALA A 28 -6.30 10.07 -0.95
N GLN A 29 -5.49 10.47 -1.94
CA GLN A 29 -4.70 11.70 -1.87
C GLN A 29 -5.58 12.94 -1.74
N GLU A 30 -6.63 13.04 -2.57
CA GLU A 30 -7.57 14.15 -2.57
C GLU A 30 -8.34 14.24 -1.24
N LYS A 31 -8.81 13.09 -0.71
CA LYS A 31 -9.57 13.05 0.55
C LYS A 31 -8.73 13.33 1.79
N HIS A 32 -7.46 12.94 1.79
CA HIS A 32 -6.58 13.10 2.96
C HIS A 32 -5.61 14.28 2.81
N HIS A 33 -5.67 15.02 1.70
CA HIS A 33 -4.79 16.13 1.38
C HIS A 33 -3.30 15.81 1.62
N THR A 34 -2.88 14.60 1.23
CA THR A 34 -1.51 14.14 1.48
C THR A 34 -0.52 14.77 0.51
N LEU A 35 0.67 15.10 1.03
CA LEU A 35 1.82 15.52 0.23
C LEU A 35 2.50 14.32 -0.45
N SER A 36 3.37 14.59 -1.42
CA SER A 36 3.92 13.60 -2.37
C SER A 36 4.45 12.33 -1.69
N SER A 37 5.30 12.47 -0.67
CA SER A 37 5.89 11.30 0.01
C SER A 37 4.86 10.51 0.81
N SER A 38 3.93 11.22 1.47
CA SER A 38 2.83 10.62 2.24
C SER A 38 1.86 9.86 1.32
N THR A 39 1.56 10.41 0.14
CA THR A 39 0.73 9.77 -0.89
C THR A 39 1.35 8.48 -1.39
N VAL A 40 2.67 8.46 -1.61
CA VAL A 40 3.38 7.25 -2.05
C VAL A 40 3.32 6.16 -0.96
N ALA A 41 3.55 6.52 0.30
CA ALA A 41 3.51 5.57 1.42
C ALA A 41 2.10 4.99 1.62
N LEU A 42 1.07 5.86 1.63
CA LEU A 42 -0.33 5.45 1.71
C LEU A 42 -0.71 4.57 0.52
N GLY A 43 -0.41 5.01 -0.71
CA GLY A 43 -0.76 4.30 -1.93
C GLY A 43 -0.16 2.90 -2.01
N ARG A 44 1.13 2.74 -1.66
CA ARG A 44 1.78 1.42 -1.57
C ARG A 44 1.09 0.50 -0.57
N THR A 45 0.67 1.05 0.56
CA THR A 45 -0.03 0.28 1.61
C THR A 45 -1.42 -0.16 1.15
N LEU A 46 -2.18 0.72 0.49
CA LEU A 46 -3.49 0.39 -0.09
C LEU A 46 -3.38 -0.71 -1.15
N ILE A 47 -2.40 -0.60 -2.05
CA ILE A 47 -2.12 -1.58 -3.11
C ILE A 47 -1.73 -2.94 -2.50
N ALA A 48 -0.81 -2.94 -1.55
CA ALA A 48 -0.37 -4.17 -0.88
C ALA A 48 -1.56 -4.87 -0.19
N ASN A 49 -2.39 -4.11 0.53
CA ASN A 49 -3.54 -4.68 1.22
C ASN A 49 -4.60 -5.23 0.25
N GLN A 50 -4.84 -4.57 -0.88
CA GLN A 50 -5.73 -5.10 -1.92
C GLN A 50 -5.23 -6.43 -2.48
N ILE A 51 -3.92 -6.59 -2.72
CA ILE A 51 -3.35 -7.86 -3.19
C ILE A 51 -3.53 -8.95 -2.13
N LEU A 52 -3.30 -8.64 -0.86
CA LEU A 52 -3.51 -9.59 0.25
C LEU A 52 -4.98 -10.00 0.37
N ALA A 53 -5.91 -9.04 0.33
CA ALA A 53 -7.34 -9.31 0.41
C ALA A 53 -7.82 -10.13 -0.81
N ALA A 54 -7.28 -9.84 -1.99
CA ALA A 54 -7.57 -10.59 -3.21
C ALA A 54 -7.08 -12.05 -3.17
N ASN A 55 -6.17 -12.41 -2.26
CA ASN A 55 -5.70 -13.77 -2.06
C ASN A 55 -6.61 -14.60 -1.12
N GLN A 56 -7.44 -13.94 -0.31
CA GLN A 56 -8.33 -14.61 0.63
C GLN A 56 -9.53 -15.25 -0.05
N LYS A 57 -10.11 -16.25 0.62
CA LYS A 57 -11.33 -16.96 0.21
C LYS A 57 -12.52 -16.46 1.01
N GLY A 58 -13.71 -16.47 0.41
CA GLY A 58 -14.95 -16.05 1.05
C GLY A 58 -15.11 -14.53 1.19
N ASP A 59 -16.05 -14.10 2.02
CA ASP A 59 -16.25 -12.70 2.39
C ASP A 59 -15.40 -12.41 3.63
N SER A 60 -14.30 -11.69 3.44
CA SER A 60 -13.32 -11.43 4.50
C SER A 60 -12.68 -10.07 4.31
N LYS A 61 -12.15 -9.54 5.42
CA LYS A 61 -11.48 -8.24 5.45
C LYS A 61 -10.09 -8.41 6.04
N ILE A 62 -9.11 -7.76 5.41
CA ILE A 62 -7.74 -7.69 5.90
C ILE A 62 -7.46 -6.27 6.36
N THR A 63 -6.90 -6.15 7.56
CA THR A 63 -6.37 -4.90 8.08
C THR A 63 -4.85 -4.96 8.10
N VAL A 64 -4.20 -4.07 7.36
CA VAL A 64 -2.75 -3.87 7.39
C VAL A 64 -2.44 -2.63 8.23
N LYS A 65 -1.52 -2.77 9.19
CA LYS A 65 -1.00 -1.67 10.00
C LYS A 65 0.50 -1.59 9.79
N VAL A 66 0.97 -0.47 9.25
CA VAL A 66 2.39 -0.14 9.16
C VAL A 66 2.71 0.78 10.32
N ILE A 67 3.51 0.29 11.25
CA ILE A 67 3.92 0.99 12.46
C ILE A 67 5.44 1.09 12.43
N GLY A 68 5.97 2.31 12.54
CA GLY A 68 7.39 2.54 12.67
C GLY A 68 7.68 3.98 13.07
N ASP A 69 8.88 4.22 13.58
CA ASP A 69 9.31 5.51 14.13
C ASP A 69 9.69 6.55 13.06
N SER A 70 9.03 6.47 11.90
CA SER A 70 9.28 7.37 10.77
C SER A 70 8.40 8.62 10.83
N SER A 71 8.78 9.66 10.10
CA SER A 71 8.02 10.92 10.01
C SER A 71 6.57 10.73 9.51
N PHE A 72 6.26 9.61 8.87
CA PHE A 72 4.92 9.25 8.38
C PHE A 72 3.95 8.84 9.50
N GLY A 73 4.45 8.47 10.68
CA GLY A 73 3.66 7.89 11.76
C GLY A 73 3.07 6.53 11.38
N HIS A 74 1.85 6.25 11.84
CA HIS A 74 1.14 5.01 11.52
C HIS A 74 0.37 5.11 10.19
N ILE A 75 0.39 4.02 9.41
CA ILE A 75 -0.47 3.86 8.23
C ILE A 75 -1.38 2.66 8.47
N ILE A 76 -2.69 2.86 8.32
CA ILE A 76 -3.68 1.80 8.48
C ILE A 76 -4.47 1.66 7.19
N SER A 77 -4.57 0.44 6.67
CA SER A 77 -5.42 0.10 5.53
C SER A 77 -6.33 -1.07 5.87
N VAL A 78 -7.56 -1.04 5.36
CA VAL A 78 -8.53 -2.13 5.41
C VAL A 78 -9.01 -2.40 3.99
N ALA A 79 -8.88 -3.64 3.55
CA ALA A 79 -9.34 -4.11 2.24
C ALA A 79 -10.25 -5.32 2.40
N ASP A 80 -11.24 -5.46 1.53
CA ASP A 80 -12.12 -6.63 1.48
C ASP A 80 -11.84 -7.50 0.23
N THR A 81 -12.37 -8.73 0.23
CA THR A 81 -12.24 -9.65 -0.90
C THR A 81 -13.01 -9.21 -2.15
N LYS A 82 -13.84 -8.17 -2.04
CA LYS A 82 -14.63 -7.57 -3.14
C LYS A 82 -13.86 -6.46 -3.86
N GLY A 83 -12.66 -6.11 -3.39
CA GLY A 83 -11.80 -5.10 -4.00
C GLY A 83 -12.01 -3.69 -3.46
N HIS A 84 -12.81 -3.50 -2.40
CA HIS A 84 -12.86 -2.21 -1.73
C HIS A 84 -11.67 -2.05 -0.81
N VAL A 85 -11.11 -0.85 -0.79
CA VAL A 85 -10.04 -0.48 0.14
C VAL A 85 -10.28 0.90 0.72
N LYS A 86 -9.93 1.05 2.00
CA LYS A 86 -9.84 2.33 2.69
C LYS A 86 -8.58 2.35 3.55
N GLY A 87 -8.09 3.53 3.86
CA GLY A 87 -6.96 3.67 4.76
C GLY A 87 -6.63 5.12 5.00
N TYR A 88 -5.78 5.36 5.99
CA TYR A 88 -5.28 6.68 6.30
C TYR A 88 -3.81 6.57 6.73
N ILE A 89 -3.12 7.70 6.61
CA ILE A 89 -1.79 7.93 7.15
C ILE A 89 -1.91 8.97 8.27
N GLN A 90 -1.20 8.75 9.37
CA GLN A 90 -1.25 9.65 10.53
C GLN A 90 -0.71 11.04 10.19
N ASN A 91 0.43 11.11 9.50
CA ASN A 91 1.02 12.38 9.08
C ASN A 91 0.89 12.58 7.56
N THR A 92 0.01 13.49 7.15
CA THR A 92 -0.27 13.79 5.73
C THR A 92 0.70 14.81 5.13
N GLY A 93 1.41 15.57 5.98
CA GLY A 93 2.28 16.69 5.62
C GLY A 93 3.74 16.32 5.35
N VAL A 94 4.07 15.03 5.21
CA VAL A 94 5.44 14.62 4.92
C VAL A 94 5.72 14.75 3.43
N ASP A 95 6.67 15.63 3.09
CA ASP A 95 7.29 15.71 1.78
C ASP A 95 8.81 15.67 1.88
N ILE A 96 9.38 14.48 1.69
CA ILE A 96 10.82 14.28 1.70
C ILE A 96 11.34 14.68 0.32
N LYS A 97 12.14 15.76 0.28
CA LYS A 97 12.81 16.24 -0.92
C LYS A 97 13.58 15.09 -1.58
N LYS A 98 13.29 14.79 -2.87
CA LYS A 98 13.96 13.72 -3.65
C LYS A 98 15.48 13.86 -3.53
N ARG A 99 16.12 13.01 -2.72
CA ARG A 99 17.54 12.69 -2.88
C ARG A 99 17.63 11.61 -3.96
N SER A 100 18.63 11.69 -4.83
CA SER A 100 18.80 10.88 -6.04
C SER A 100 18.43 9.38 -5.87
N GLN A 101 17.76 8.87 -6.91
CA GLN A 101 16.92 7.66 -7.02
C GLN A 101 17.49 6.30 -6.55
N VAL A 102 18.74 6.20 -6.14
CA VAL A 102 19.38 4.89 -5.90
C VAL A 102 19.28 4.41 -4.44
N LYS A 103 19.03 5.30 -3.47
CA LYS A 103 19.04 4.96 -2.03
C LYS A 103 17.68 4.98 -1.32
N PHE A 104 16.60 5.37 -2.02
CA PHE A 104 15.29 5.54 -1.37
C PHE A 104 14.68 4.21 -0.87
N TRP A 105 15.08 3.07 -1.46
CA TRP A 105 14.66 1.74 -1.01
C TRP A 105 15.39 1.28 0.26
N LEU A 106 16.63 1.70 0.50
CA LEU A 106 17.41 1.24 1.67
C LEU A 106 17.01 1.95 2.98
N ALA A 107 16.59 3.22 2.90
CA ALA A 107 16.33 4.01 4.11
C ALA A 107 15.07 3.58 4.89
N LEU A 108 14.10 2.92 4.23
CA LEU A 108 12.92 2.34 4.88
C LEU A 108 13.17 0.95 5.47
N LEU A 109 14.28 0.29 5.12
CA LEU A 109 14.61 -1.06 5.57
C LEU A 109 15.50 -1.11 6.82
N TRP A 110 16.15 0.00 7.19
CA TRP A 110 17.16 0.03 8.27
C TRP A 110 16.68 0.77 9.53
N GLY A 111 15.38 0.64 9.83
CA GLY A 111 14.77 1.09 11.09
C GLY A 111 14.21 -0.06 11.92
N MET A 112 14.63 -1.31 11.66
CA MET A 112 14.18 -2.48 12.42
C MET A 112 15.38 -3.12 13.10
N VAL A 113 15.42 -2.99 14.43
CA VAL A 113 16.27 -3.76 15.32
C VAL A 113 16.02 -5.24 15.03
N ILE A 114 17.04 -5.93 14.55
CA ILE A 114 17.08 -7.39 14.48
C ILE A 114 17.56 -7.87 15.85
N LEU A 115 16.68 -8.55 16.59
CA LEU A 115 17.04 -9.55 17.58
C LEU A 115 16.68 -10.92 16.99
#